data_AF-A0A937QL23-F1
#
_entry.id   AF-A0A937QL23-F1
#
_cell.length_a   1.000
_cell.length_b   1.000
_cell.length_c   1.000
_cell.angle_alpha   90.00
_cell.angle_beta   90.00
_cell.angle_gamma   90.00
#
_symmetry.space_group_name_H-M   'P 1'
#
loop_
_entity.id
_entity.type
_entity.pdbx_description
1 polymer ?
#
loop_
_entity_poly.entity_id
_entity_poly.type
_entity_poly.pdbx_seq_one_letter_code
_entity_poly.pdbx_strand_id
1 'polypeptide(L)'
;MSGETGRRILECVPRFLGREEQFQLLQFCIPSILSKWKTLAKARTQNIEELHATFSKIAKLIKESDYELEWFVTNVFSQEEIDEFMSVLRYTMLDTLNRSYYSVREDISFLYSNVIGKLSEIDASVTLEYSANLLDCRLQLTNTAPMLEDNLMQDIKPPDMVTKFDKEYRRILLDYSIDCIKHDTHDPGRKHVGLYDLNSLLNTVKNIQDHNEYSARLAIEGSGGDFSIRIEKKSKSKIAFEIFKRAVALALVLLVAVLVCIFFTTIVLALWWLFIAGLFWLFSQLVGEIRDLSKEMKEYEQRRTKRFAES
;
A
#
# COMPACT_ATOMS: atom_id res chain seq x y z
N MET A 1 30.93 4.96 39.79
CA MET A 1 29.66 4.75 40.52
C MET A 1 29.29 3.28 40.36
N SER A 2 28.96 2.56 41.43
CA SER A 2 28.55 1.14 41.31
C SER A 2 27.23 1.06 40.53
N GLY A 3 27.08 0.06 39.67
CA GLY A 3 25.86 -0.14 38.89
C GLY A 3 24.61 -0.27 39.76
N GLU A 4 24.75 -0.74 41.01
CA GLU A 4 23.66 -0.80 41.99
C GLU A 4 23.16 0.57 42.45
N THR A 5 24.04 1.55 42.67
CA THR A 5 23.60 2.89 43.07
C THR A 5 22.86 3.59 41.93
N GLY A 6 23.35 3.44 40.70
CA GLY A 6 22.67 3.98 39.52
C GLY A 6 21.29 3.36 39.31
N ARG A 7 21.18 2.03 39.45
CA ARG A 7 19.90 1.32 39.34
C ARG A 7 18.91 1.73 40.43
N ARG A 8 19.35 1.85 41.69
CA ARG A 8 18.48 2.29 42.80
C ARG A 8 17.99 3.73 42.61
N ILE A 9 18.84 4.62 42.09
CA ILE A 9 18.42 5.98 41.75
C ILE A 9 17.33 5.94 40.67
N LEU A 10 17.55 5.17 39.59
CA LEU A 10 16.55 5.02 38.53
C LEU A 10 15.24 4.45 39.07
N GLU A 11 15.29 3.44 39.95
CA GLU A 11 14.10 2.82 40.55
C GLU A 11 13.34 3.76 41.51
N CYS A 12 14.03 4.69 42.16
CA CYS A 12 13.44 5.60 43.14
C CYS A 12 12.96 6.93 42.55
N VAL A 13 13.67 7.50 41.58
CA VAL A 13 13.40 8.84 41.03
C VAL A 13 11.95 9.03 40.58
N PRO A 14 11.31 8.09 39.83
CA PRO A 14 9.93 8.25 39.38
C PRO A 14 8.93 8.47 40.53
N ARG A 15 9.17 7.89 41.71
CA ARG A 15 8.29 8.05 42.89
C ARG A 15 8.38 9.43 43.55
N PHE A 16 9.51 10.13 43.36
CA PHE A 16 9.75 11.45 43.96
C PHE A 16 9.43 12.61 43.02
N LEU A 17 9.10 12.32 41.76
CA LEU A 17 8.59 13.31 40.82
C LEU A 17 7.21 13.82 41.24
N GLY A 18 6.87 15.04 40.81
CA GLY A 18 5.50 15.52 40.90
C GLY A 18 4.55 14.68 40.04
N ARG A 19 3.26 14.76 40.32
CA ARG A 19 2.24 13.96 39.62
C ARG A 19 2.23 14.25 38.12
N GLU A 20 2.45 15.49 37.71
CA GLU A 20 2.52 15.89 36.31
C GLU A 20 3.68 15.19 35.58
N GLU A 21 4.88 15.22 36.15
CA GLU A 21 6.04 14.57 35.54
C GLU A 21 5.91 13.04 35.56
N GLN A 22 5.27 12.46 36.58
CA GLN A 22 4.92 11.03 36.59
C GLN A 22 4.00 10.67 35.41
N PHE A 23 3.00 11.49 35.09
CA PHE A 23 2.12 11.24 33.94
C PHE A 23 2.85 11.41 32.60
N GLN A 24 3.77 12.38 32.50
CA GLN A 24 4.62 12.48 31.33
C GLN A 24 5.43 11.20 31.11
N LEU A 25 5.80 10.45 32.15
CA LEU A 25 6.50 9.18 31.96
C LEU A 25 5.65 8.13 31.22
N LEU A 26 4.33 8.14 31.39
CA LEU A 26 3.43 7.21 30.68
C LEU A 26 3.48 7.41 29.16
N GLN A 27 3.82 8.61 28.69
CA GLN A 27 3.95 8.90 27.27
C GLN A 27 5.03 8.05 26.59
N PHE A 28 6.06 7.60 27.34
CA PHE A 28 7.12 6.75 26.78
C PHE A 28 6.64 5.32 26.49
N CYS A 29 5.62 4.85 27.20
CA CYS A 29 5.03 3.53 26.96
C CYS A 29 4.12 3.50 25.72
N ILE A 30 3.55 4.65 25.32
CA ILE A 30 2.58 4.71 24.23
C ILE A 30 3.21 4.31 22.87
N PRO A 31 4.36 4.87 22.42
CA PRO A 31 4.99 4.48 21.16
C PRO A 31 5.33 2.99 21.07
N SER A 32 5.84 2.40 22.16
CA SER A 32 6.21 0.99 22.17
C SER A 32 4.98 0.09 22.00
N ILE A 33 3.88 0.44 22.67
CA ILE A 33 2.59 -0.26 22.52
C ILE A 33 2.02 -0.08 21.10
N LEU A 34 2.02 1.13 20.56
CA LEU A 34 1.56 1.42 19.20
C LEU A 34 2.38 0.69 18.13
N SER A 35 3.71 0.59 18.32
CA SER A 35 4.59 -0.09 17.36
C SER A 35 4.27 -1.58 17.25
N LYS A 36 3.98 -2.25 18.37
CA LYS A 36 3.57 -3.67 18.40
C LYS A 36 2.30 -3.89 17.56
N TRP A 37 1.32 -3.00 17.71
CA TRP A 37 0.09 -3.05 16.94
C TRP A 37 0.32 -2.82 15.43
N LYS A 38 1.10 -1.80 15.06
CA LYS A 38 1.43 -1.53 13.64
C LYS A 38 2.17 -2.71 12.99
N THR A 39 3.08 -3.38 13.70
CA THR A 39 3.76 -4.56 13.18
C THR A 39 2.82 -5.74 12.92
N LEU A 40 1.72 -5.86 13.67
CA LEU A 40 0.69 -6.89 13.46
C LEU A 40 -0.21 -6.58 12.26
N ALA A 41 -0.38 -5.29 11.93
CA ALA A 41 -1.10 -4.84 10.75
C ALA A 41 -0.27 -4.93 9.46
N LYS A 42 1.07 -4.91 9.56
CA LYS A 42 1.95 -4.67 8.42
C LYS A 42 2.07 -5.85 7.45
N ALA A 43 2.13 -5.50 6.18
CA ALA A 43 2.63 -6.27 5.04
C ALA A 43 1.79 -7.49 4.63
N ARG A 44 0.66 -7.22 3.95
CA ARG A 44 0.12 -8.08 2.89
C ARG A 44 -0.74 -7.23 1.94
N THR A 45 -0.67 -7.53 0.66
CA THR A 45 -1.72 -7.11 -0.27
C THR A 45 -2.98 -7.87 0.09
N GLN A 46 -4.07 -7.15 0.36
CA GLN A 46 -5.33 -7.75 0.82
C GLN A 46 -6.43 -7.55 -0.22
N ASN A 47 -7.31 -8.53 -0.34
CA ASN A 47 -8.56 -8.36 -1.08
C ASN A 47 -9.47 -7.40 -0.30
N ILE A 48 -10.14 -6.49 -0.99
CA ILE A 48 -11.08 -5.54 -0.41
C ILE A 48 -12.21 -6.23 0.37
N GLU A 49 -12.60 -7.45 -0.01
CA GLU A 49 -13.60 -8.27 0.67
C GLU A 49 -13.16 -8.68 2.08
N GLU A 50 -11.85 -8.80 2.31
CA GLU A 50 -11.27 -9.17 3.61
C GLU A 50 -11.02 -7.96 4.52
N LEU A 51 -11.34 -6.75 4.05
CA LEU A 51 -11.06 -5.50 4.77
C LEU A 51 -11.72 -5.50 6.15
N HIS A 52 -13.03 -5.78 6.21
CA HIS A 52 -13.76 -5.82 7.48
C HIS A 52 -13.17 -6.87 8.42
N ALA A 53 -12.94 -8.10 7.93
CA ALA A 53 -12.36 -9.17 8.73
C ALA A 53 -10.97 -8.81 9.29
N THR A 54 -10.15 -8.10 8.52
CA THR A 54 -8.83 -7.63 8.95
C THR A 54 -8.95 -6.62 10.08
N PHE A 55 -9.74 -5.56 9.88
CA PHE A 55 -9.95 -4.56 10.92
C PHE A 55 -10.57 -5.18 12.18
N SER A 56 -11.51 -6.12 12.04
CA SER A 56 -12.16 -6.80 13.17
C SER A 56 -11.19 -7.70 13.94
N LYS A 57 -10.29 -8.41 13.23
CA LYS A 57 -9.21 -9.19 13.85
C LYS A 57 -8.26 -8.31 14.66
N ILE A 58 -7.86 -7.18 14.09
CA ILE A 58 -6.98 -6.22 14.77
C ILE A 58 -7.67 -5.64 16.00
N ALA A 59 -8.95 -5.29 15.88
CA ALA A 59 -9.72 -4.74 16.98
C ALA A 59 -9.89 -5.76 18.12
N LYS A 60 -10.09 -7.04 17.80
CA LYS A 60 -10.07 -8.14 18.78
C LYS A 60 -8.72 -8.24 19.50
N LEU A 61 -7.62 -8.15 18.76
CA LEU A 61 -6.28 -8.15 19.34
C LEU A 61 -6.08 -6.97 20.29
N ILE A 62 -6.52 -5.75 19.94
CA ILE A 62 -6.40 -4.59 20.84
C ILE A 62 -7.15 -4.83 22.17
N LYS A 63 -8.34 -5.45 22.09
CA LYS A 63 -9.16 -5.78 23.27
C LYS A 63 -8.52 -6.84 24.16
N GLU A 64 -7.95 -7.88 23.56
CA GLU A 64 -7.44 -9.07 24.26
C GLU A 64 -5.95 -8.96 24.65
N SER A 65 -5.22 -8.00 24.08
CA SER A 65 -3.78 -7.85 24.35
C SER A 65 -3.52 -7.42 25.78
N ASP A 66 -2.62 -8.15 26.42
CA ASP A 66 -1.98 -7.75 27.65
C ASP A 66 -0.70 -6.99 27.30
N TYR A 67 -0.63 -5.73 27.71
CA TYR A 67 0.47 -4.85 27.35
C TYR A 67 1.41 -4.76 28.54
N GLU A 68 2.60 -5.34 28.40
CA GLU A 68 3.65 -5.21 29.41
C GLU A 68 4.03 -3.74 29.57
N LEU A 69 3.69 -3.19 30.73
CA LEU A 69 4.10 -1.85 31.14
C LEU A 69 5.53 -1.89 31.69
N GLU A 70 6.24 -0.78 31.52
CA GLU A 70 7.60 -0.67 32.04
C GLU A 70 7.61 -0.75 33.58
N TRP A 71 8.71 -1.26 34.12
CA TRP A 71 8.88 -1.51 35.55
C TRP A 71 8.62 -0.28 36.43
N PHE A 72 8.82 0.94 35.92
CA PHE A 72 8.58 2.15 36.70
C PHE A 72 7.09 2.45 36.85
N VAL A 73 6.27 2.06 35.88
CA VAL A 73 4.82 2.29 35.91
C VAL A 73 4.20 1.46 37.03
N THR A 74 4.56 0.17 37.09
CA THR A 74 4.08 -0.76 38.13
C THR A 74 4.56 -0.39 39.54
N ASN A 75 5.63 0.40 39.65
CA ASN A 75 6.19 0.83 40.93
C ASN A 75 5.71 2.21 41.39
N VAL A 76 5.15 3.03 40.50
CA VAL A 76 4.71 4.40 40.79
C VAL A 76 3.19 4.50 40.91
N PHE A 77 2.47 3.78 40.07
CA PHE A 77 1.01 3.85 39.99
C PHE A 77 0.35 2.68 40.72
N SER A 78 -0.85 2.90 41.28
CA SER A 78 -1.65 1.80 41.80
C SER A 78 -2.22 0.94 40.67
N GLN A 79 -2.66 -0.27 41.00
CA GLN A 79 -3.27 -1.15 40.00
C GLN A 79 -4.53 -0.51 39.38
N GLU A 80 -5.34 0.22 40.16
CA GLU A 80 -6.51 0.93 39.61
C GLU A 80 -6.11 2.02 38.61
N GLU A 81 -5.05 2.78 38.90
CA GLU A 81 -4.54 3.83 38.00
C GLU A 81 -3.99 3.21 36.68
N ILE A 82 -3.34 2.06 36.79
CA ILE A 82 -2.85 1.27 35.65
C ILE A 82 -4.01 0.74 34.81
N ASP A 83 -5.03 0.17 35.43
CA ASP A 83 -6.19 -0.37 34.73
C ASP A 83 -6.98 0.73 34.00
N GLU A 84 -7.08 1.93 34.59
CA GLU A 84 -7.67 3.11 33.96
C GLU A 84 -6.83 3.61 32.77
N PHE A 85 -5.50 3.71 32.92
CA PHE A 85 -4.58 4.02 31.82
C PHE A 85 -4.79 3.08 30.64
N MET A 86 -4.77 1.77 30.91
CA MET A 86 -4.92 0.73 29.90
C MET A 86 -6.28 0.78 29.23
N SER A 87 -7.33 1.11 29.97
CA SER A 87 -8.68 1.27 29.43
C SER A 87 -8.79 2.47 28.48
N VAL A 88 -8.22 3.62 28.85
CA VAL A 88 -8.18 4.80 27.97
C VAL A 88 -7.34 4.55 26.73
N LEU A 89 -6.20 3.87 26.87
CA LEU A 89 -5.32 3.53 25.76
C LEU A 89 -6.02 2.59 24.76
N ARG A 90 -6.63 1.50 25.25
CA ARG A 90 -7.41 0.57 24.41
C ARG A 90 -8.57 1.27 23.72
N TYR A 91 -9.33 2.10 24.44
CA TYR A 91 -10.42 2.88 23.88
C TYR A 91 -9.93 3.77 22.73
N THR A 92 -8.84 4.51 22.95
CA THR A 92 -8.28 5.44 21.95
C THR A 92 -7.80 4.71 20.70
N MET A 93 -7.16 3.54 20.87
CA MET A 93 -6.75 2.70 19.74
C MET A 93 -7.94 2.16 18.96
N LEU A 94 -8.98 1.67 19.65
CA LEU A 94 -10.19 1.17 19.01
C LEU A 94 -10.94 2.27 18.27
N ASP A 95 -11.07 3.46 18.86
CA ASP A 95 -11.69 4.61 18.22
C ASP A 95 -10.91 5.04 16.96
N THR A 96 -9.58 5.08 17.04
CA THR A 96 -8.70 5.39 15.89
C THR A 96 -8.88 4.38 14.77
N LEU A 97 -8.86 3.08 15.09
CA LEU A 97 -9.07 2.01 14.13
C LEU A 97 -10.46 2.11 13.48
N ASN A 98 -11.49 2.41 14.26
CA ASN A 98 -12.86 2.57 13.78
C ASN A 98 -12.96 3.76 12.81
N ARG A 99 -12.42 4.93 13.17
CA ARG A 99 -12.39 6.12 12.30
C ARG A 99 -11.64 5.86 10.99
N SER A 100 -10.50 5.17 11.06
CA SER A 100 -9.77 4.78 9.85
C SER A 100 -10.58 3.83 8.97
N TYR A 101 -11.27 2.86 9.56
CA TYR A 101 -12.16 1.96 8.80
C TYR A 101 -13.26 2.74 8.07
N TYR A 102 -13.93 3.67 8.75
CA TYR A 102 -14.91 4.55 8.11
C TYR A 102 -14.32 5.36 6.96
N SER A 103 -13.15 5.96 7.17
CA SER A 103 -12.48 6.78 6.15
C SER A 103 -12.10 5.94 4.92
N VAL A 104 -11.54 4.75 5.13
CA VAL A 104 -11.24 3.80 4.03
C VAL A 104 -12.51 3.38 3.30
N ARG A 105 -13.62 3.13 4.02
CA ARG A 105 -14.90 2.78 3.41
C ARG A 105 -15.47 3.92 2.57
N GLU A 106 -15.40 5.15 3.06
CA GLU A 106 -15.84 6.34 2.31
C GLU A 106 -15.00 6.52 1.04
N ASP A 107 -13.68 6.39 1.14
CA ASP A 107 -12.78 6.46 -0.01
C ASP A 107 -13.09 5.38 -1.06
N ILE A 108 -13.31 4.14 -0.62
CA ILE A 108 -13.70 3.03 -1.49
C ILE A 108 -15.04 3.30 -2.18
N SER A 109 -16.06 3.70 -1.41
CA SER A 109 -17.39 4.06 -1.94
C SER A 109 -17.29 5.16 -2.99
N PHE A 110 -16.46 6.17 -2.72
CA PHE A 110 -16.15 7.24 -3.65
C PHE A 110 -15.49 6.72 -4.94
N LEU A 111 -14.49 5.83 -4.84
CA LEU A 111 -13.81 5.22 -5.99
C LEU A 111 -14.78 4.45 -6.89
N TYR A 112 -15.65 3.62 -6.31
CA TYR A 112 -16.64 2.86 -7.08
C TYR A 112 -17.69 3.77 -7.76
N SER A 113 -18.20 4.77 -7.02
CA SER A 113 -19.26 5.65 -7.53
C SER A 113 -18.77 6.69 -8.55
N ASN A 114 -17.53 7.18 -8.45
CA ASN A 114 -17.07 8.32 -9.25
C ASN A 114 -15.93 8.01 -10.22
N VAL A 115 -15.14 6.95 -9.98
CA VAL A 115 -13.89 6.70 -10.70
C VAL A 115 -13.99 5.44 -11.57
N ILE A 116 -14.32 4.29 -10.97
CA ILE A 116 -14.33 2.99 -11.66
C ILE A 116 -15.29 2.99 -12.85
N GLY A 117 -16.50 3.54 -12.68
CA GLY A 117 -17.48 3.65 -13.76
C GLY A 117 -17.03 4.53 -14.94
N LYS A 118 -16.19 5.55 -14.71
CA LYS A 118 -15.68 6.41 -15.79
C LYS A 118 -14.46 5.83 -16.49
N LEU A 119 -13.68 5.02 -15.79
CA LEU A 119 -12.48 4.36 -16.32
C LEU A 119 -12.83 3.19 -17.26
N SER A 120 -13.99 2.55 -17.07
CA SER A 120 -14.45 1.46 -17.94
C SER A 120 -14.70 1.89 -19.39
N GLU A 121 -14.98 3.18 -19.63
CA GLU A 121 -15.21 3.75 -20.96
C GLU A 121 -13.91 4.00 -21.76
N ILE A 122 -12.73 3.88 -21.14
CA ILE A 122 -11.46 4.24 -21.77
C ILE A 122 -10.83 3.01 -22.43
N ASP A 123 -10.45 3.15 -23.70
CA ASP A 123 -9.68 2.12 -24.41
C ASP A 123 -8.17 2.15 -24.09
N ALA A 124 -7.80 1.97 -22.82
CA ALA A 124 -6.42 1.94 -22.32
C ALA A 124 -6.26 1.05 -21.08
N SER A 125 -5.08 0.45 -20.87
CA SER A 125 -4.80 -0.36 -19.69
C SER A 125 -4.90 0.51 -18.45
N VAL A 126 -5.76 0.14 -17.50
CA VAL A 126 -5.95 0.86 -16.25
C VAL A 126 -5.45 -0.01 -15.10
N THR A 127 -4.66 0.59 -14.22
CA THR A 127 -4.23 -0.02 -12.96
C THR A 127 -4.64 0.92 -11.83
N LEU A 128 -5.38 0.37 -10.87
CA LEU A 128 -5.84 1.07 -9.68
C LEU A 128 -5.15 0.43 -8.47
N GLU A 129 -4.50 1.26 -7.67
CA GLU A 129 -3.89 0.83 -6.41
C GLU A 129 -4.41 1.75 -5.29
N TYR A 130 -4.91 1.17 -4.21
CA TYR A 130 -5.28 1.88 -3.00
C TYR A 130 -4.40 1.41 -1.83
N SER A 131 -3.90 2.34 -1.03
CA SER A 131 -3.08 2.07 0.14
C SER A 131 -3.73 2.67 1.38
N ALA A 132 -4.15 1.84 2.34
CA ALA A 132 -4.71 2.32 3.60
C ALA A 132 -3.59 2.78 4.54
N ASN A 133 -3.61 4.05 4.96
CA ASN A 133 -2.49 4.66 5.66
C ASN A 133 -2.25 4.05 7.05
N LEU A 134 -3.33 3.82 7.80
CA LEU A 134 -3.22 3.33 9.18
C LEU A 134 -2.58 1.94 9.28
N LEU A 135 -2.92 1.05 8.34
CA LEU A 135 -2.45 -0.34 8.32
C LEU A 135 -1.23 -0.54 7.42
N ASP A 136 -0.84 0.48 6.64
CA ASP A 136 0.19 0.39 5.59
C ASP A 136 -0.06 -0.84 4.67
N CYS A 137 -1.32 -1.01 4.27
CA CYS A 137 -1.77 -2.16 3.47
C CYS A 137 -2.26 -1.73 2.09
N ARG A 138 -1.91 -2.50 1.07
CA ARG A 138 -2.39 -2.30 -0.30
C ARG A 138 -3.65 -3.13 -0.52
N LEU A 139 -4.73 -2.49 -0.95
CA LEU A 139 -5.98 -3.14 -1.26
C LEU A 139 -6.05 -3.46 -2.76
N GLN A 140 -6.40 -4.70 -3.08
CA GLN A 140 -6.81 -5.11 -4.41
C GLN A 140 -8.29 -4.78 -4.56
N LEU A 141 -8.58 -3.81 -5.42
CA LEU A 141 -9.95 -3.44 -5.78
C LEU A 141 -10.50 -4.45 -6.79
N THR A 142 -11.75 -4.85 -6.59
CA THR A 142 -12.54 -5.68 -7.52
C THR A 142 -13.43 -4.80 -8.40
N ASN A 143 -14.14 -5.40 -9.36
CA ASN A 143 -14.97 -4.63 -10.31
C ASN A 143 -16.33 -4.25 -9.71
N THR A 144 -16.79 -5.04 -8.77
CA THR A 144 -18.05 -4.83 -8.05
C THR A 144 -17.77 -4.13 -6.73
N ALA A 145 -18.61 -3.17 -6.38
CA ALA A 145 -18.52 -2.53 -5.08
C ALA A 145 -18.77 -3.60 -4.00
N PRO A 146 -17.81 -3.84 -3.09
CA PRO A 146 -18.01 -4.79 -2.01
C PRO A 146 -19.06 -4.26 -1.03
N MET A 147 -19.86 -5.17 -0.47
CA MET A 147 -20.71 -4.82 0.67
C MET A 147 -19.83 -4.74 1.92
N LEU A 148 -19.39 -3.52 2.23
CA LEU A 148 -18.66 -3.25 3.46
C LEU A 148 -19.65 -2.95 4.59
N GLU A 149 -19.42 -3.55 5.76
CA GLU A 149 -20.30 -3.33 6.91
C GLU A 149 -20.23 -1.87 7.40
N ASP A 150 -21.37 -1.38 7.88
CA ASP A 150 -21.48 0.01 8.35
C ASP A 150 -20.74 0.25 9.64
N ASN A 151 -20.60 -0.76 10.50
CA ASN A 151 -19.95 -0.62 11.80
C ASN A 151 -18.91 -1.70 11.99
N LEU A 152 -17.65 -1.31 12.18
CA LEU A 152 -16.61 -2.25 12.58
C LEU A 152 -16.88 -2.82 13.98
N MET A 153 -17.36 -1.96 14.87
CA MET A 153 -17.66 -2.31 16.26
C MET A 153 -18.99 -1.69 16.70
N GLN A 154 -19.88 -2.56 17.16
CA GLN A 154 -21.00 -2.16 18.01
C GLN A 154 -20.46 -2.08 19.45
N ASP A 155 -20.70 -0.97 20.14
CA ASP A 155 -20.33 -0.71 21.54
C ASP A 155 -18.83 -0.54 21.87
N ILE A 156 -18.19 0.51 21.33
CA ILE A 156 -17.00 1.10 21.98
C ILE A 156 -17.51 2.06 23.07
N LYS A 157 -17.68 1.56 24.30
CA LYS A 157 -18.05 2.42 25.42
C LYS A 157 -16.84 3.24 25.86
N PRO A 158 -16.98 4.57 26.02
CA PRO A 158 -15.93 5.37 26.64
C PRO A 158 -15.67 4.81 28.06
N PRO A 159 -14.40 4.72 28.49
CA PRO A 159 -14.10 4.26 29.82
C PRO A 159 -14.70 5.24 30.84
N ASP A 160 -15.44 4.70 31.80
CA ASP A 160 -15.88 5.45 32.98
C ASP A 160 -14.64 5.76 33.81
N MET A 161 -14.04 6.93 33.58
CA MET A 161 -12.90 7.39 34.36
C MET A 161 -13.27 7.47 35.83
N VAL A 162 -12.52 6.78 36.67
CA VAL A 162 -12.77 6.69 38.12
C VAL A 162 -12.19 7.95 38.80
N THR A 163 -12.68 9.12 38.37
CA THR A 163 -12.90 10.27 39.24
C THR A 163 -11.71 10.97 39.96
N LYS A 164 -10.44 10.76 39.60
CA LYS A 164 -9.32 11.52 40.23
C LYS A 164 -8.29 12.18 39.33
N PHE A 165 -8.28 11.90 38.03
CA PHE A 165 -7.22 12.41 37.16
C PHE A 165 -7.52 13.79 36.59
N ASP A 166 -6.57 14.70 36.78
CA ASP A 166 -6.62 16.10 36.36
C ASP A 166 -6.85 16.22 34.85
N LYS A 167 -7.33 17.38 34.38
CA LYS A 167 -7.53 17.69 32.96
C LYS A 167 -6.29 17.38 32.11
N GLU A 168 -5.10 17.42 32.72
CA GLU A 168 -3.80 17.11 32.13
C GLU A 168 -3.65 15.65 31.69
N TYR A 169 -4.19 14.69 32.43
CA TYR A 169 -4.11 13.27 32.05
C TYR A 169 -4.87 12.99 30.76
N ARG A 170 -6.09 13.57 30.66
CA ARG A 170 -6.87 13.54 29.41
C ARG A 170 -6.15 14.26 28.30
N ARG A 171 -5.52 15.41 28.60
CA ARG A 171 -4.81 16.21 27.62
C ARG A 171 -3.57 15.49 27.07
N ILE A 172 -2.74 14.87 27.90
CA ILE A 172 -1.54 14.15 27.45
C ILE A 172 -1.93 12.93 26.62
N LEU A 173 -2.92 12.14 27.07
CA LEU A 173 -3.40 10.98 26.32
C LEU A 173 -4.05 11.42 24.99
N LEU A 174 -4.85 12.48 24.98
CA LEU A 174 -5.50 12.96 23.76
C LEU A 174 -4.51 13.67 22.83
N ASP A 175 -3.73 14.63 23.30
CA ASP A 175 -2.77 15.39 22.48
C ASP A 175 -1.73 14.46 21.87
N TYR A 176 -1.20 13.48 22.61
CA TYR A 176 -0.18 12.56 22.09
C TYR A 176 -0.77 11.49 21.15
N SER A 177 -1.98 11.00 21.43
CA SER A 177 -2.70 10.14 20.49
C SER A 177 -3.05 10.91 19.22
N ILE A 178 -3.49 12.16 19.36
CA ILE A 178 -3.80 13.06 18.25
C ILE A 178 -2.54 13.41 17.47
N ASP A 179 -1.38 13.63 18.09
CA ASP A 179 -0.13 13.94 17.38
C ASP A 179 0.47 12.70 16.71
N CYS A 180 0.40 11.53 17.35
CA CYS A 180 0.72 10.26 16.70
C CYS A 180 -0.22 9.94 15.53
N ILE A 181 -1.49 10.37 15.61
CA ILE A 181 -2.46 10.26 14.53
C ILE A 181 -2.19 11.33 13.47
N LYS A 182 -1.92 12.60 13.81
CA LYS A 182 -1.69 13.72 12.87
C LYS A 182 -0.40 13.59 12.07
N HIS A 183 0.63 12.94 12.62
CA HIS A 183 1.85 12.67 11.86
C HIS A 183 1.68 11.55 10.83
N ASP A 184 0.65 10.70 10.96
CA ASP A 184 0.33 9.63 10.00
C ASP A 184 -0.98 9.83 9.22
N THR A 185 -1.85 10.73 9.68
CA THR A 185 -3.09 11.14 9.01
C THR A 185 -2.92 12.57 8.57
N HIS A 186 -2.62 12.74 7.29
CA HIS A 186 -2.73 14.03 6.64
C HIS A 186 -4.14 14.61 6.89
N ASP A 187 -4.12 15.87 7.30
CA ASP A 187 -5.21 16.78 7.62
C ASP A 187 -6.62 16.39 7.09
N PRO A 188 -7.62 16.18 7.97
CA PRO A 188 -9.02 15.96 7.58
C PRO A 188 -9.65 17.15 6.81
N GLY A 189 -8.95 18.29 6.73
CA GLY A 189 -9.30 19.43 5.89
C GLY A 189 -9.02 19.27 4.39
N ARG A 190 -8.29 18.24 3.94
CA ARG A 190 -8.01 18.00 2.51
C ARG A 190 -9.21 17.35 1.81
N LYS A 191 -10.27 18.13 1.58
CA LYS A 191 -11.36 17.73 0.70
C LYS A 191 -10.95 17.86 -0.79
N HIS A 192 -10.97 16.73 -1.49
CA HIS A 192 -11.50 16.59 -2.86
C HIS A 192 -10.80 17.32 -4.02
N VAL A 193 -9.50 17.63 -3.95
CA VAL A 193 -8.80 18.13 -5.16
C VAL A 193 -8.72 17.06 -6.28
N GLY A 194 -8.88 15.78 -5.96
CA GLY A 194 -8.77 14.69 -6.93
C GLY A 194 -9.86 14.60 -8.00
N LEU A 195 -11.10 15.09 -7.78
CA LEU A 195 -12.17 14.95 -8.79
C LEU A 195 -11.92 15.81 -10.02
N TYR A 196 -11.47 17.04 -9.81
CA TYR A 196 -11.17 17.96 -10.90
C TYR A 196 -10.01 17.43 -11.73
N ASP A 197 -8.92 17.02 -11.07
CA ASP A 197 -7.74 16.46 -11.71
C ASP A 197 -8.06 15.14 -12.42
N LEU A 198 -8.87 14.28 -11.82
CA LEU A 198 -9.37 13.07 -12.45
C LEU A 198 -10.17 13.39 -13.71
N ASN A 199 -11.17 14.27 -13.63
CA ASN A 199 -11.98 14.62 -14.79
C ASN A 199 -11.12 15.27 -15.90
N SER A 200 -10.15 16.12 -15.53
CA SER A 200 -9.19 16.72 -16.46
C SER A 200 -8.33 15.66 -17.15
N LEU A 201 -7.81 14.69 -16.40
CA LEU A 201 -7.04 13.58 -16.92
C LEU A 201 -7.88 12.67 -17.81
N LEU A 202 -9.10 12.31 -17.41
CA LEU A 202 -10.03 11.52 -18.21
C LEU A 202 -10.38 12.23 -19.52
N ASN A 203 -10.63 13.54 -19.48
CA ASN A 203 -10.90 14.35 -20.66
C ASN A 203 -9.68 14.40 -21.59
N THR A 204 -8.49 14.59 -21.02
CA THR A 204 -7.24 14.57 -21.79
C THR A 204 -7.05 13.22 -22.48
N VAL A 205 -7.26 12.14 -21.74
CA VAL A 205 -7.15 10.76 -22.24
C VAL A 205 -8.18 10.45 -23.33
N LYS A 206 -9.43 10.91 -23.18
CA LYS A 206 -10.49 10.76 -24.19
C LYS A 206 -10.20 11.56 -25.47
N ASN A 207 -9.54 12.71 -25.36
CA ASN A 207 -9.24 13.58 -26.49
C ASN A 207 -7.95 13.21 -27.25
N ILE A 208 -7.12 12.31 -26.71
CA ILE A 208 -5.93 11.81 -27.41
C ILE A 208 -6.39 10.88 -28.55
N GLN A 209 -5.98 11.20 -29.78
CA GLN A 209 -6.28 10.39 -30.98
C GLN A 209 -5.91 8.92 -30.78
N ASP A 210 -6.69 8.03 -31.38
CA ASP A 210 -6.61 6.58 -31.15
C ASP A 210 -5.26 5.92 -31.46
N HIS A 211 -4.41 6.59 -32.23
CA HIS A 211 -3.11 6.06 -32.67
C HIS A 211 -1.94 6.52 -31.80
N ASN A 212 -2.17 7.41 -30.83
CA ASN A 212 -1.13 7.95 -29.97
C ASN A 212 -0.94 7.07 -28.72
N GLU A 213 0.33 6.82 -28.40
CA GLU A 213 0.73 6.17 -27.16
C GLU A 213 0.69 7.19 -26.03
N TYR A 214 0.19 6.78 -24.87
CA TYR A 214 0.23 7.62 -23.68
C TYR A 214 0.35 6.79 -22.41
N SER A 215 1.03 7.37 -21.42
CA SER A 215 1.04 6.90 -20.05
C SER A 215 0.70 8.09 -19.16
N ALA A 216 -0.40 7.98 -18.43
CA ALA A 216 -0.83 8.96 -17.46
C ALA A 216 -0.83 8.30 -16.08
N ARG A 217 -0.37 9.04 -15.07
CA ARG A 217 -0.43 8.64 -13.67
C ARG A 217 -1.06 9.76 -12.88
N LEU A 218 -2.03 9.40 -12.06
CA LEU A 218 -2.66 10.29 -11.09
C LEU A 218 -2.49 9.67 -9.72
N ALA A 219 -2.05 10.47 -8.75
CA ALA A 219 -2.07 10.12 -7.35
C ALA A 219 -3.02 11.09 -6.67
N ILE A 220 -3.94 10.56 -5.88
CA ILE A 220 -4.91 11.34 -5.13
C ILE A 220 -4.87 10.83 -3.70
N GLU A 221 -4.79 11.77 -2.78
CA GLU A 221 -4.89 11.51 -1.36
C GLU A 221 -6.37 11.43 -0.97
N GLY A 222 -6.76 10.32 -0.36
CA GLY A 222 -8.07 10.10 0.25
C GLY A 222 -8.04 10.38 1.76
N SER A 223 -9.19 10.20 2.40
CA SER A 223 -9.36 10.44 3.84
C SER A 223 -8.74 9.35 4.71
N GLY A 224 -8.79 8.10 4.26
CA GLY A 224 -8.24 6.92 4.94
C GLY A 224 -6.97 6.38 4.30
N GLY A 225 -6.64 6.82 3.09
CA GLY A 225 -5.53 6.26 2.32
C GLY A 225 -5.24 7.00 1.02
N ASP A 226 -4.16 6.60 0.36
CA ASP A 226 -3.78 7.14 -0.94
C ASP A 226 -4.24 6.21 -2.06
N PHE A 227 -4.72 6.79 -3.16
CA PHE A 227 -5.02 6.04 -4.37
C PHE A 227 -4.20 6.52 -5.56
N SER A 228 -3.74 5.57 -6.37
CA SER A 228 -3.03 5.85 -7.60
C SER A 228 -3.68 5.16 -8.78
N ILE A 229 -3.86 5.94 -9.84
CA ILE A 229 -4.45 5.52 -11.11
C ILE A 229 -3.35 5.60 -12.15
N ARG A 230 -3.09 4.49 -12.83
CA ARG A 230 -2.19 4.44 -13.98
C ARG A 230 -2.99 4.05 -15.22
N ILE A 231 -2.99 4.92 -16.21
CA ILE A 231 -3.64 4.68 -17.51
C ILE A 231 -2.55 4.60 -18.58
N GLU A 232 -2.51 3.52 -19.33
CA GLU A 232 -1.49 3.26 -20.35
C GLU A 232 -2.13 2.72 -21.64
N LYS A 233 -1.98 3.45 -22.74
CA LYS A 233 -2.36 3.00 -24.09
C LYS A 233 -1.10 2.77 -24.91
N LYS A 234 -0.91 1.53 -25.35
CA LYS A 234 0.17 1.15 -26.28
C LYS A 234 -0.39 0.92 -27.67
N SER A 235 0.37 1.30 -28.69
CA SER A 235 -0.04 1.12 -30.08
C SER A 235 0.19 -0.33 -30.50
N LYS A 236 -0.90 -1.09 -30.70
CA LYS A 236 -0.82 -2.48 -31.19
C LYS A 236 -0.12 -2.56 -32.53
N SER A 237 -0.37 -1.60 -33.43
CA SER A 237 0.24 -1.58 -34.77
C SER A 237 1.74 -1.32 -34.69
N LYS A 238 2.20 -0.46 -33.78
CA LYS A 238 3.63 -0.20 -33.57
C LYS A 238 4.35 -1.41 -32.98
N ILE A 239 3.77 -2.06 -31.96
CA ILE A 239 4.32 -3.29 -31.38
C ILE A 239 4.34 -4.42 -32.44
N ALA A 240 3.26 -4.61 -33.18
CA ALA A 240 3.19 -5.61 -34.25
C ALA A 240 4.18 -5.31 -35.40
N PHE A 241 4.37 -4.04 -35.76
CA PHE A 241 5.35 -3.61 -36.75
C PHE A 241 6.79 -3.85 -36.27
N GLU A 242 7.09 -3.59 -34.98
CA GLU A 242 8.40 -3.93 -34.42
C GLU A 242 8.66 -5.42 -34.41
N ILE A 243 7.66 -6.24 -34.05
CA ILE A 243 7.74 -7.70 -34.15
C ILE A 243 7.99 -8.12 -35.60
N PHE A 244 7.24 -7.56 -36.55
CA PHE A 244 7.41 -7.86 -37.98
C PHE A 244 8.80 -7.46 -38.48
N LYS A 245 9.28 -6.26 -38.13
CA LYS A 245 10.62 -5.78 -38.50
C LYS A 245 11.72 -6.71 -37.97
N ARG A 246 11.61 -7.16 -36.71
CA ARG A 246 12.58 -8.12 -36.12
C ARG A 246 12.45 -9.52 -36.74
N ALA A 247 11.23 -9.96 -37.08
CA ALA A 247 11.01 -11.22 -37.80
C ALA A 247 11.63 -11.20 -39.21
N VAL A 248 11.51 -10.09 -39.95
CA VAL A 248 12.16 -9.90 -41.26
C VAL A 248 13.68 -9.91 -41.11
N ALA A 249 14.23 -9.24 -40.09
CA ALA A 249 15.66 -9.28 -39.82
C ALA A 249 16.15 -10.71 -39.53
N LEU A 250 15.39 -11.48 -38.74
CA LEU A 250 15.69 -12.89 -38.46
C LEU A 250 15.63 -13.76 -39.73
N ALA A 251 14.64 -13.54 -40.60
CA ALA A 251 14.55 -14.23 -41.89
C ALA A 251 15.75 -13.91 -42.81
N LEU A 252 16.21 -12.65 -42.83
CA LEU A 252 17.42 -12.24 -43.57
C LEU A 252 18.67 -12.89 -43.00
N VAL A 253 18.84 -12.94 -41.67
CA VAL A 253 19.96 -13.62 -41.02
C VAL A 253 19.97 -15.11 -41.37
N LEU A 254 18.81 -15.77 -41.36
CA LEU A 254 18.68 -17.18 -41.78
C LEU A 254 19.02 -17.36 -43.27
N LEU A 255 18.57 -16.46 -44.14
CA LEU A 255 18.88 -16.53 -45.57
C LEU A 255 20.37 -16.37 -45.83
N VAL A 256 21.02 -15.40 -45.18
CA VAL A 256 22.49 -15.23 -45.23
C VAL A 256 23.19 -16.46 -44.68
N ALA A 257 22.72 -17.02 -43.55
CA ALA A 257 23.28 -18.25 -42.99
C ALA A 257 23.22 -19.43 -43.97
N VAL A 258 22.09 -19.63 -44.64
CA VAL A 258 21.92 -20.69 -45.66
C VAL A 258 22.84 -20.46 -46.85
N LEU A 259 22.92 -19.23 -47.38
CA LEU A 259 23.81 -18.89 -48.49
C LEU A 259 25.29 -19.11 -48.13
N VAL A 260 25.68 -18.71 -46.92
CA VAL A 260 27.06 -18.93 -46.42
C VAL A 260 27.31 -20.42 -46.22
N CYS A 261 26.36 -21.20 -45.68
CA CYS A 261 26.49 -22.66 -45.60
C CYS A 261 26.70 -23.30 -46.98
N ILE A 262 25.95 -22.90 -48.01
CA ILE A 262 26.11 -23.39 -49.39
C ILE A 262 27.46 -22.98 -50.00
N PHE A 263 27.96 -21.78 -49.68
CA PHE A 263 29.26 -21.32 -50.15
C PHE A 263 30.41 -22.07 -49.46
N PHE A 264 30.35 -22.25 -48.14
CA PHE A 264 31.42 -22.88 -47.36
C PHE A 264 31.43 -24.41 -47.40
N THR A 265 30.36 -25.08 -47.84
CA THR A 265 30.46 -26.51 -48.20
C THR A 265 31.51 -26.77 -49.29
N THR A 266 31.92 -25.72 -50.03
CA THR A 266 32.98 -25.80 -51.05
C THR A 266 34.38 -25.40 -50.53
N ILE A 267 34.52 -24.79 -49.34
CA ILE A 267 35.79 -24.21 -48.85
C ILE A 267 35.97 -24.39 -47.32
N VAL A 268 37.04 -25.11 -46.93
CA VAL A 268 37.74 -25.18 -45.61
C VAL A 268 36.89 -25.26 -44.32
N LEU A 269 36.93 -26.43 -43.66
CA LEU A 269 36.22 -26.77 -42.41
C LEU A 269 36.56 -25.92 -41.16
N ALA A 270 37.74 -25.30 -41.08
CA ALA A 270 38.27 -24.77 -39.82
C ALA A 270 37.58 -23.48 -39.31
N LEU A 271 37.02 -22.67 -40.20
CA LEU A 271 36.34 -21.41 -39.84
C LEU A 271 34.85 -21.58 -39.53
N TRP A 272 34.30 -22.78 -39.74
CA TRP A 272 32.86 -23.05 -39.71
C TRP A 272 32.27 -22.92 -38.30
N TRP A 273 33.00 -23.36 -37.28
CA TRP A 273 32.52 -23.33 -35.88
C TRP A 273 32.38 -21.92 -35.32
N LEU A 274 33.32 -21.01 -35.62
CA LEU A 274 33.24 -19.61 -35.18
C LEU A 274 32.06 -18.89 -35.84
N PHE A 275 31.80 -19.19 -37.11
CA PHE A 275 30.67 -18.62 -37.84
C PHE A 275 29.32 -19.12 -37.31
N ILE A 276 29.19 -20.44 -37.05
CA ILE A 276 27.99 -21.01 -36.44
C ILE A 276 27.75 -20.41 -35.05
N ALA A 277 28.79 -20.27 -34.23
CA ALA A 277 28.66 -19.68 -32.90
C ALA A 277 28.17 -18.22 -32.97
N GLY A 278 28.70 -17.42 -33.91
CA GLY A 278 28.25 -16.04 -34.13
C GLY A 278 26.80 -15.93 -34.61
N LEU A 279 26.39 -16.81 -35.54
CA LEU A 279 24.99 -16.88 -36.00
C LEU A 279 24.05 -17.34 -34.89
N PHE A 280 24.45 -18.34 -34.11
CA PHE A 280 23.65 -18.81 -32.97
C PHE A 280 23.47 -17.73 -31.92
N TRP A 281 24.53 -16.96 -31.65
CA TRP A 281 24.47 -15.80 -30.74
C TRP A 281 23.49 -14.74 -31.25
N LEU A 282 23.62 -14.29 -32.51
CA LEU A 282 22.70 -13.31 -33.12
C LEU A 282 21.26 -13.82 -33.17
N PHE A 283 21.06 -15.10 -33.51
CA PHE A 283 19.75 -15.73 -33.52
C PHE A 283 19.14 -15.75 -32.12
N SER A 284 19.91 -16.11 -31.10
CA SER A 284 19.45 -16.13 -29.71
C SER A 284 19.01 -14.76 -29.22
N GLN A 285 19.73 -13.69 -29.60
CA GLN A 285 19.41 -12.33 -29.21
C GLN A 285 18.10 -11.86 -29.87
N LEU A 286 17.95 -12.05 -31.18
CA LEU A 286 16.75 -11.66 -31.92
C LEU A 286 15.51 -12.43 -31.46
N VAL A 287 15.65 -13.74 -31.17
CA VAL A 287 14.56 -14.54 -30.61
C VAL A 287 14.18 -14.07 -29.20
N GLY A 288 15.16 -13.72 -28.36
CA GLY A 288 14.93 -13.16 -27.04
C GLY A 288 14.12 -11.87 -27.09
N GLU A 289 14.53 -10.93 -27.95
CA GLU A 289 13.85 -9.65 -28.13
C GLU A 289 12.41 -9.79 -28.66
N ILE A 290 12.17 -10.69 -29.62
CA ILE A 290 10.80 -10.99 -30.11
C ILE A 290 9.95 -11.60 -28.99
N ARG A 291 10.54 -12.50 -28.20
CA ARG A 291 9.85 -13.12 -27.06
C ARG A 291 9.46 -12.09 -26.01
N ASP A 292 10.35 -11.15 -25.71
CA ASP A 292 10.09 -10.08 -24.73
C ASP A 292 8.99 -9.13 -25.22
N LEU A 293 9.03 -8.69 -26.47
CA LEU A 293 7.96 -7.87 -27.07
C LEU A 293 6.61 -8.62 -27.14
N SER A 294 6.64 -9.91 -27.47
CA SER A 294 5.43 -10.76 -27.47
C SER A 294 4.87 -10.92 -26.06
N LYS A 295 5.74 -11.08 -25.06
CA LYS A 295 5.34 -11.15 -23.64
C LYS A 295 4.74 -9.84 -23.18
N GLU A 296 5.36 -8.71 -23.51
CA GLU A 296 4.86 -7.37 -23.20
C GLU A 296 3.49 -7.12 -23.85
N MET A 297 3.32 -7.50 -25.12
CA MET A 297 2.02 -7.41 -25.81
C MET A 297 0.97 -8.28 -25.14
N LYS A 298 1.33 -9.52 -24.76
CA LYS A 298 0.42 -10.44 -24.07
C LYS A 298 0.06 -9.94 -22.68
N GLU A 299 1.01 -9.40 -21.92
CA GLU A 299 0.77 -8.78 -20.62
C GLU A 299 -0.12 -7.53 -20.75
N TYR A 300 0.11 -6.70 -21.76
CA TYR A 300 -0.75 -5.55 -22.06
C TYR A 300 -2.17 -6.00 -22.43
N GLU A 301 -2.33 -7.01 -23.28
CA GLU A 301 -3.65 -7.56 -23.62
C GLU A 301 -4.32 -8.24 -22.45
N GLN A 302 -3.57 -8.93 -21.59
CA GLN A 302 -4.09 -9.48 -20.35
C GLN A 302 -4.53 -8.38 -19.40
N ARG A 303 -3.74 -7.33 -19.19
CA ARG A 303 -4.16 -6.18 -18.38
C ARG A 303 -5.35 -5.46 -19.00
N ARG A 304 -5.45 -5.42 -20.33
CA ARG A 304 -6.58 -4.86 -21.07
C ARG A 304 -7.87 -5.67 -20.94
N THR A 305 -7.78 -6.99 -21.07
CA THR A 305 -8.94 -7.88 -21.01
C THR A 305 -9.36 -8.16 -19.57
N LYS A 306 -8.40 -8.25 -18.65
CA LYS A 306 -8.65 -8.34 -17.20
C LYS A 306 -8.99 -7.01 -16.53
N ARG A 307 -9.13 -5.90 -17.29
CA ARG A 307 -9.55 -4.59 -16.74
C ARG A 307 -10.75 -4.75 -15.83
N PHE A 308 -11.66 -5.67 -16.17
CA PHE A 308 -12.82 -6.03 -15.37
C PHE A 308 -13.30 -7.50 -15.58
N ALA A 309 -12.41 -8.46 -15.83
CA ALA A 309 -12.84 -9.85 -16.08
C ALA A 309 -13.35 -10.52 -14.80
N GLU A 310 -14.55 -11.10 -14.90
CA GLU A 310 -15.26 -11.89 -13.90
C GLU A 310 -14.35 -12.92 -13.22
N SER A 311 -14.27 -12.85 -11.90
CA SER A 311 -14.01 -13.98 -11.01
C SER A 311 -15.11 -13.98 -9.96
#